data_AF-A0A6C1NAR2-F1
#
_entry.id   AF-A0A6C1NAR2-F1
#
_cell.length_a   1.000
_cell.length_b   1.000
_cell.length_c   1.000
_cell.angle_alpha   90.00
_cell.angle_beta   90.00
_cell.angle_gamma   90.00
#
_symmetry.space_group_name_H-M   'P 1'
#
loop_
_entity.id
_entity.type
_entity.pdbx_description
1 polymer ?
#
loop_
_entity_poly.entity_id
_entity_poly.type
_entity_poly.pdbx_seq_one_letter_code
_entity_poly.pdbx_strand_id
1 'polypeptide(L)'
;GIQHVDLVVQALSEPTALNGMTIVVFHDSPAKTQRQRLKPLAEPGTDHAEEIQRYQQAIEQLSEEATHSREELQASNEELQSTNEELQSANEELTSSKEEMQSMNEELQTINSELQTKLDDLALAQSDMQNVLNSIEIAILFMDQDLNVRRYTERATALISLRDSDVGRPLRELATSLQYPELEEDARKTLATLVISEKQITTSENRWFSIRIIPYRRLDNVIDGVVMTMVDITETKALESSLRKANT
;
A
#
# COMPACT_ATOMS: atom_id res chain seq x y z
N GLY A 1 63.12 10.06 41.21
CA GLY A 1 64.32 10.32 42.03
C GLY A 1 63.92 10.18 43.47
N ILE A 2 64.70 9.47 44.28
CA ILE A 2 64.39 9.23 45.69
C ILE A 2 64.79 10.47 46.49
N GLN A 3 63.82 11.16 47.12
CA GLN A 3 64.08 12.23 48.08
C GLN A 3 64.03 11.65 49.49
N HIS A 4 65.02 11.97 50.31
CA HIS A 4 65.06 11.61 51.71
C HIS A 4 64.48 12.75 52.54
N VAL A 5 63.51 12.44 53.38
CA VAL A 5 62.80 13.43 54.20
C VAL A 5 62.83 12.96 55.65
N ASP A 6 63.14 13.87 56.58
CA ASP A 6 63.04 13.59 58.01
C ASP A 6 61.58 13.81 58.45
N LEU A 7 61.01 12.80 59.10
CA LEU A 7 59.59 12.72 59.39
C LEU A 7 59.38 12.78 60.91
N VAL A 8 58.72 13.84 61.38
CA VAL A 8 58.37 14.02 62.79
C VAL A 8 56.86 13.86 62.94
N VAL A 9 56.47 12.95 63.83
CA VAL A 9 55.08 12.59 64.10
C VAL A 9 54.74 13.04 65.52
N GLN A 10 53.80 13.97 65.67
CA GLN A 10 53.36 14.46 66.97
C GLN A 10 51.84 14.36 67.12
N ALA A 11 51.39 13.70 68.19
CA ALA A 11 49.97 13.57 68.51
C ALA A 11 49.44 14.91 69.07
N LEU A 12 48.31 15.36 68.54
CA LEU A 12 47.62 16.54 69.06
C LEU A 12 46.59 16.11 70.11
N SER A 13 46.62 16.74 71.28
CA SER A 13 45.68 16.44 72.37
C SER A 13 44.73 17.59 72.69
N GLU A 14 44.95 18.78 72.13
CA GLU A 14 44.06 19.95 72.29
C GLU A 14 44.00 20.79 70.99
N PRO A 15 42.84 21.39 70.64
CA PRO A 15 41.53 21.31 71.30
C PRO A 15 40.85 19.96 71.09
N THR A 16 39.85 19.64 71.92
CA THR A 16 39.13 18.34 71.96
C THR A 16 38.58 17.86 70.61
N ALA A 17 38.36 18.77 69.65
CA ALA A 17 37.92 18.44 68.29
C ALA A 17 38.96 17.69 67.44
N LEU A 18 40.24 17.74 67.82
CA LEU A 18 41.34 17.07 67.11
C LEU A 18 41.96 15.94 67.94
N ASN A 19 41.31 15.56 69.05
CA ASN A 19 41.81 14.52 69.93
C ASN A 19 41.76 13.15 69.22
N GLY A 20 42.93 12.54 69.01
CA GLY A 20 43.09 11.33 68.20
C GLY A 20 43.64 11.57 66.79
N MET A 21 43.88 12.83 66.39
CA MET A 21 44.58 13.17 65.15
C MET A 21 46.06 13.42 65.40
N THR A 22 46.90 13.05 64.42
CA THR A 22 48.35 13.19 64.49
C THR A 22 48.82 14.10 63.38
N ILE A 23 49.65 15.10 63.72
CA ILE A 23 50.30 15.93 62.72
C ILE A 23 51.61 15.24 62.29
N VAL A 24 51.79 15.14 60.98
CA VAL A 24 53.02 14.69 60.34
C VAL A 24 53.64 15.88 59.62
N VAL A 25 54.83 16.30 60.06
CA VAL A 25 55.57 17.39 59.42
C VAL A 25 56.79 16.84 58.71
N PHE A 26 56.91 17.17 57.43
CA PHE A 26 58.00 16.77 56.55
C PHE A 26 59.03 17.90 56.48
N HIS A 27 60.27 17.62 56.90
CA HIS A 27 61.39 18.55 56.71
C HIS A 27 62.34 17.98 55.67
N ASP A 28 62.60 18.77 54.63
CA ASP A 28 63.52 18.40 53.55
C ASP A 28 64.95 18.38 54.11
N SER A 29 65.60 17.21 54.10
CA SER A 29 66.89 16.99 54.76
C SER A 29 67.97 16.72 53.71
N PRO A 30 69.11 17.44 53.70
CA PRO A 30 70.15 17.22 52.71
C PRO A 30 70.76 15.82 52.91
N ALA A 31 70.73 15.02 51.85
CA ALA A 31 71.20 13.63 51.83
C ALA A 31 72.64 13.50 52.38
N LYS A 32 72.80 12.80 53.51
CA LYS A 32 74.12 12.44 54.05
C LYS A 32 74.70 11.26 53.27
N THR A 33 75.62 11.56 52.35
CA THR A 33 76.43 10.56 51.64
C THR A 33 77.41 9.90 52.60
N GLN A 34 77.03 8.78 53.22
CA GLN A 34 77.96 7.92 53.94
C GLN A 34 78.66 7.00 52.94
N ARG A 35 79.90 7.36 52.55
CA ARG A 35 80.80 6.45 51.83
C ARG A 35 81.17 5.29 52.75
N GLN A 36 80.42 4.20 52.70
CA GLN A 36 80.87 2.93 53.27
C GLN A 36 82.02 2.37 52.41
N ARG A 37 83.14 2.06 53.06
CA ARG A 37 84.27 1.34 52.47
C ARG A 37 83.77 0.00 51.96
N LEU A 38 83.83 -0.20 50.65
CA LEU A 38 83.62 -1.48 50.00
C LEU A 38 84.62 -2.50 50.57
N LYS A 39 84.11 -3.50 51.30
CA LYS A 39 84.81 -4.78 51.47
C LYS A 39 84.80 -5.51 50.12
N PRO A 40 85.81 -6.34 49.83
CA PRO A 40 85.85 -7.10 48.58
C PRO A 40 84.56 -7.93 48.49
N LEU A 41 83.86 -7.85 47.35
CA LEU A 41 82.72 -8.72 47.08
C LEU A 41 83.21 -10.16 47.22
N ALA A 42 82.66 -10.87 48.20
CA ALA A 42 82.65 -12.32 48.18
C ALA A 42 81.91 -12.77 46.92
N GLU A 43 82.42 -13.82 46.29
CA GLU A 43 81.87 -14.41 45.08
C GLU A 43 80.36 -14.66 45.19
N PRO A 44 79.60 -14.51 44.09
CA PRO A 44 78.15 -14.63 44.11
C PRO A 44 77.74 -16.05 44.48
N GLY A 45 77.15 -16.19 45.67
CA GLY A 45 76.40 -17.39 46.05
C GLY A 45 75.16 -17.50 45.17
N THR A 46 74.95 -18.68 44.60
CA THR A 46 73.91 -19.05 43.64
C THR A 46 72.47 -18.76 44.10
N ASP A 47 72.24 -18.56 45.40
CA ASP A 47 70.92 -18.47 46.04
C ASP A 47 70.14 -17.16 45.75
N HIS A 48 70.81 -16.00 45.70
CA HIS A 48 70.13 -14.71 45.39
C HIS A 48 69.83 -14.53 43.91
N ALA A 49 70.62 -15.15 43.03
CA ALA A 49 70.38 -15.13 41.59
C ALA A 49 69.11 -15.94 41.26
N GLU A 50 68.92 -17.09 41.93
CA GLU A 50 67.71 -17.90 41.80
C GLU A 50 66.45 -17.18 42.29
N GLU A 51 66.53 -16.42 43.40
CA GLU A 51 65.37 -15.69 43.94
C GLU A 51 64.96 -14.51 43.07
N ILE A 52 65.92 -13.73 42.53
CA ILE A 52 65.65 -12.67 41.55
C ILE A 52 65.05 -13.26 40.27
N GLN A 53 65.54 -14.41 39.82
CA GLN A 53 65.03 -15.09 38.64
C GLN A 53 63.58 -15.57 38.85
N ARG A 54 63.22 -16.05 40.04
CA ARG A 54 61.82 -16.38 40.38
C ARG A 54 60.91 -15.15 40.37
N TYR A 55 61.35 -14.01 40.90
CA TYR A 55 60.55 -12.78 40.86
C TYR A 55 60.38 -12.24 39.44
N GLN A 56 61.43 -12.32 38.60
CA GLN A 56 61.34 -11.93 37.19
C GLN A 56 60.34 -12.81 36.44
N GLN A 57 60.40 -14.13 36.64
CA GLN A 57 59.43 -15.07 36.07
C GLN A 57 58.00 -14.80 36.56
N ALA A 58 57.82 -14.51 37.84
CA ALA A 58 56.49 -14.18 38.39
C ALA A 58 55.94 -12.87 37.80
N ILE A 59 56.78 -11.85 37.61
CA ILE A 59 56.37 -10.58 36.97
C ILE A 59 56.04 -10.80 35.50
N GLU A 60 56.81 -11.61 34.77
CA GLU A 60 56.51 -11.97 33.38
C GLU A 60 55.16 -12.70 33.29
N GLN A 61 54.92 -13.70 34.14
CA GLN A 61 53.64 -14.41 34.20
C GLN A 61 52.46 -13.48 34.52
N LEU A 62 52.60 -12.60 35.50
CA LEU A 62 51.55 -11.64 35.86
C LEU A 62 51.29 -10.63 34.73
N SER A 63 52.35 -10.21 34.03
CA SER A 63 52.23 -9.33 32.88
C SER A 63 51.52 -10.03 31.73
N GLU A 64 51.85 -11.30 31.45
CA GLU A 64 51.18 -12.12 30.43
C GLU A 64 49.69 -12.30 30.77
N GLU A 65 49.36 -12.63 32.01
CA GLU A 65 47.97 -12.78 32.48
C GLU A 65 47.19 -11.46 32.40
N ALA A 66 47.81 -10.34 32.77
CA ALA A 66 47.21 -9.02 32.62
C ALA A 66 47.00 -8.64 31.15
N THR A 67 47.93 -8.98 30.25
CA THR A 67 47.75 -8.76 28.81
C THR A 67 46.63 -9.61 28.24
N HIS A 68 46.56 -10.89 28.62
CA HIS A 68 45.50 -11.80 28.20
C HIS A 68 44.12 -11.30 28.65
N SER A 69 43.99 -10.93 29.93
CA SER A 69 42.74 -10.38 30.47
C SER A 69 42.33 -9.08 29.76
N ARG A 70 43.30 -8.21 29.44
CA ARG A 70 43.02 -6.98 28.68
C ARG A 70 42.55 -7.28 27.26
N GLU A 71 43.15 -8.26 26.60
CA GLU A 71 42.74 -8.71 25.26
C GLU A 71 41.34 -9.34 25.27
N GLU A 72 41.02 -10.18 26.27
CA GLU A 72 39.67 -10.73 26.45
C GLU A 72 38.62 -9.65 26.72
N LEU A 73 38.92 -8.68 27.59
CA LEU A 73 38.03 -7.53 27.84
C LEU A 73 37.85 -6.69 26.58
N GLN A 74 38.91 -6.48 25.81
CA GLN A 74 38.83 -5.74 24.57
C GLN A 74 37.98 -6.49 23.53
N ALA A 75 38.20 -7.80 23.36
CA ALA A 75 37.41 -8.63 22.47
C ALA A 75 35.93 -8.65 22.87
N SER A 76 35.63 -8.77 24.16
CA SER A 76 34.25 -8.72 24.67
C SER A 76 33.60 -7.36 24.41
N ASN A 77 34.36 -6.27 24.52
CA ASN A 77 33.85 -4.93 24.25
C ASN A 77 33.61 -4.70 22.75
N GLU A 78 34.49 -5.21 21.89
CA GLU A 78 34.30 -5.20 20.42
C GLU A 78 33.09 -6.04 20.01
N GLU A 79 32.87 -7.21 20.63
CA GLU A 79 31.69 -8.04 20.41
C GLU A 79 30.40 -7.32 20.86
N LEU A 80 30.40 -6.71 22.05
CA LEU A 80 29.27 -5.89 22.52
C LEU A 80 28.98 -4.72 21.58
N GLN A 81 30.02 -4.04 21.08
CA GLN A 81 29.85 -2.96 20.11
C GLN A 81 29.24 -3.50 18.81
N SER A 82 29.74 -4.62 18.28
CA SER A 82 29.21 -5.27 17.09
C SER A 82 27.73 -5.64 17.26
N THR A 83 27.36 -6.25 18.38
CA THR A 83 25.95 -6.60 18.66
C THR A 83 25.06 -5.37 18.77
N ASN A 84 25.58 -4.25 19.29
CA ASN A 84 24.84 -3.01 19.39
C ASN A 84 24.64 -2.37 18.01
N GLU A 85 25.65 -2.41 17.14
CA GLU A 85 25.55 -1.97 15.73
C GLU A 85 24.56 -2.85 14.94
N GLU A 86 24.57 -4.17 15.14
CA GLU A 86 23.59 -5.08 14.54
C GLU A 86 22.17 -4.80 15.03
N LEU A 87 21.97 -4.58 16.34
CA LEU A 87 20.66 -4.21 16.90
C LEU A 87 20.18 -2.87 16.35
N GLN A 88 21.08 -1.89 16.21
CA GLN A 88 20.75 -0.61 15.60
C GLN A 88 20.32 -0.80 14.14
N SER A 89 21.06 -1.57 13.36
CA SER A 89 20.73 -1.87 11.97
C SER A 89 19.38 -2.58 11.84
N ALA A 90 19.09 -3.57 12.70
CA ALA A 90 17.79 -4.25 12.71
C ALA A 90 16.64 -3.30 13.07
N ASN A 91 16.89 -2.32 13.94
CA ASN A 91 15.90 -1.31 14.31
C ASN A 91 15.65 -0.31 13.17
N GLU A 92 16.70 0.10 12.45
CA GLU A 92 16.61 0.91 11.24
C GLU A 92 15.83 0.17 10.14
N GLU A 93 16.11 -1.12 9.92
CA GLU A 93 15.39 -1.96 8.95
C GLU A 93 13.90 -2.12 9.31
N LEU A 94 13.58 -2.37 10.59
CA LEU A 94 12.19 -2.41 11.07
C LEU A 94 11.47 -1.07 10.88
N THR A 95 12.17 0.04 11.12
CA THR A 95 11.62 1.38 10.93
C THR A 95 11.34 1.63 9.45
N SER A 96 12.28 1.28 8.56
CA SER A 96 12.11 1.34 7.11
C SER A 96 10.92 0.50 6.66
N SER A 97 10.81 -0.74 7.12
CA SER A 97 9.70 -1.63 6.79
C SER A 97 8.35 -1.09 7.26
N LYS A 98 8.31 -0.46 8.44
CA LYS A 98 7.11 0.20 8.96
C LYS A 98 6.71 1.41 8.10
N GLU A 99 7.68 2.23 7.68
CA GLU A 99 7.43 3.38 6.80
C GLU A 99 6.93 2.94 5.43
N GLU A 100 7.52 1.90 4.83
CA GLU A 100 7.04 1.30 3.58
C GLU A 100 5.61 0.78 3.71
N MET A 101 5.29 0.08 4.80
CA MET A 101 3.93 -0.42 5.05
C MET A 101 2.93 0.73 5.22
N GLN A 102 3.34 1.81 5.89
CA GLN A 102 2.50 3.00 6.04
C GLN A 102 2.26 3.67 4.68
N SER A 103 3.31 3.84 3.88
CA SER A 103 3.21 4.40 2.53
C SER A 103 2.27 3.57 1.64
N MET A 104 2.39 2.25 1.68
CA MET A 104 1.50 1.35 0.94
C MET A 104 0.04 1.47 1.40
N ASN A 105 -0.20 1.66 2.70
CA ASN A 105 -1.55 1.88 3.22
C ASN A 105 -2.14 3.21 2.73
N GLU A 106 -1.34 4.28 2.74
CA GLU A 106 -1.75 5.59 2.21
C GLU A 106 -2.06 5.52 0.70
N GLU A 107 -1.26 4.79 -0.07
CA GLU A 107 -1.52 4.55 -1.49
C GLU A 107 -2.81 3.74 -1.71
N LEU A 108 -3.01 2.66 -0.94
CA LEU A 108 -4.24 1.86 -1.00
C LEU A 108 -5.50 2.67 -0.65
N GLN A 109 -5.41 3.56 0.34
CA GLN A 109 -6.53 4.45 0.69
C GLN A 109 -6.82 5.43 -0.44
N THR A 110 -5.78 5.98 -1.07
CA THR A 110 -5.90 6.87 -2.22
C THR A 110 -6.59 6.16 -3.38
N ILE A 111 -6.16 4.95 -3.72
CA ILE A 111 -6.77 4.14 -4.79
C ILE A 111 -8.23 3.80 -4.46
N ASN A 112 -8.53 3.43 -3.22
CA ASN A 112 -9.92 3.16 -2.81
C ASN A 112 -10.81 4.40 -2.95
N SER A 113 -10.32 5.58 -2.57
CA SER A 113 -11.05 6.84 -2.74
C SER A 113 -11.28 7.18 -4.20
N GLU A 114 -10.28 6.95 -5.05
CA GLU A 114 -10.41 7.15 -6.50
C GLU A 114 -11.43 6.16 -7.10
N LEU A 115 -11.36 4.89 -6.72
CA LEU A 115 -12.31 3.86 -7.16
C LEU A 115 -13.74 4.23 -6.75
N GLN A 116 -13.94 4.68 -5.51
CA GLN A 116 -15.25 5.10 -5.03
C GLN A 116 -15.79 6.28 -5.86
N THR A 117 -14.94 7.26 -6.17
CA THR A 117 -15.31 8.39 -7.03
C THR A 117 -15.70 7.90 -8.43
N LYS A 118 -14.97 6.95 -9.02
CA LYS A 118 -15.32 6.36 -10.33
C LYS A 118 -16.65 5.60 -10.30
N LEU A 119 -16.96 4.92 -9.20
CA LEU A 119 -18.24 4.25 -9.03
C LEU A 119 -19.40 5.26 -8.96
N ASP A 120 -19.21 6.36 -8.22
CA ASP A 120 -20.20 7.41 -8.09
C ASP A 120 -20.43 8.12 -9.44
N ASP A 121 -19.36 8.44 -10.19
CA ASP A 121 -19.43 9.00 -11.54
C ASP A 121 -20.21 8.07 -12.50
N LEU A 122 -19.96 6.76 -12.42
CA LEU A 122 -20.65 5.76 -13.25
C LEU A 122 -22.14 5.66 -12.88
N ALA A 123 -22.46 5.68 -11.58
CA ALA A 123 -23.83 5.66 -11.10
C ALA A 123 -24.62 6.89 -11.56
N LEU A 124 -23.99 8.08 -11.50
CA LEU A 124 -24.58 9.31 -12.01
C LEU A 124 -24.84 9.22 -13.52
N ALA A 125 -23.84 8.81 -14.30
CA ALA A 125 -23.99 8.65 -15.76
C ALA A 125 -25.08 7.63 -16.13
N GLN A 126 -25.19 6.52 -15.38
CA GLN A 126 -26.24 5.52 -15.56
C GLN A 126 -27.63 6.11 -15.28
N SER A 127 -27.77 6.87 -14.19
CA SER A 127 -29.01 7.56 -13.81
C SER A 127 -29.42 8.57 -14.90
N ASP A 128 -28.49 9.41 -15.34
CA ASP A 128 -28.73 10.39 -16.40
C ASP A 128 -29.17 9.71 -17.71
N MET A 129 -28.51 8.62 -18.10
CA MET A 129 -28.92 7.84 -19.26
C MET A 129 -30.34 7.28 -19.11
N GLN A 130 -30.70 6.77 -17.93
CA GLN A 130 -32.04 6.26 -17.69
C GLN A 130 -33.10 7.37 -17.77
N ASN A 131 -32.80 8.54 -17.20
CA ASN A 131 -33.68 9.71 -17.22
C ASN A 131 -33.86 10.24 -18.64
N VAL A 132 -32.79 10.31 -19.44
CA VAL A 132 -32.88 10.71 -20.85
C VAL A 132 -33.71 9.71 -21.64
N LEU A 133 -33.44 8.42 -21.50
CA LEU A 133 -34.19 7.37 -22.22
C LEU A 133 -35.67 7.35 -21.85
N ASN A 134 -36.03 7.62 -20.58
CA ASN A 134 -37.42 7.68 -20.15
C ASN A 134 -38.11 9.01 -20.50
N SER A 135 -37.37 10.11 -20.64
CA SER A 135 -37.95 11.42 -21.01
C SER A 135 -38.24 11.54 -22.51
N ILE A 136 -37.48 10.84 -23.35
CA ILE A 136 -37.81 10.66 -24.76
C ILE A 136 -38.99 9.67 -24.79
N GLU A 137 -40.21 10.13 -25.06
CA GLU A 137 -41.45 9.32 -25.07
C GLU A 137 -41.52 8.28 -26.21
N ILE A 138 -40.39 7.67 -26.55
CA ILE A 138 -40.22 6.69 -27.60
C ILE A 138 -39.97 5.32 -26.96
N ALA A 139 -40.58 4.28 -27.53
CA ALA A 139 -40.32 2.91 -27.14
C ALA A 139 -38.99 2.45 -27.76
N ILE A 140 -38.00 2.13 -26.93
CA ILE A 140 -36.66 1.72 -27.35
C ILE A 140 -36.34 0.37 -26.70
N LEU A 141 -35.81 -0.56 -27.50
CA LEU A 141 -35.32 -1.86 -27.05
C LEU A 141 -33.88 -2.05 -27.54
N PHE A 142 -32.97 -2.27 -26.61
CA PHE A 142 -31.58 -2.65 -26.87
C PHE A 142 -31.45 -4.17 -26.77
N MET A 143 -30.82 -4.76 -27.78
CA MET A 143 -30.57 -6.20 -27.83
C MET A 143 -29.10 -6.47 -28.13
N ASP A 144 -28.58 -7.60 -27.64
CA ASP A 144 -27.22 -8.06 -27.94
C ASP A 144 -27.12 -8.76 -29.31
N GLN A 145 -25.98 -9.38 -29.60
CA GLN A 145 -25.74 -10.09 -30.87
C GLN A 145 -26.62 -11.33 -31.05
N ASP A 146 -27.07 -11.94 -29.94
CA ASP A 146 -27.95 -13.11 -29.94
C ASP A 146 -29.44 -12.72 -29.90
N LEU A 147 -29.72 -11.41 -30.00
CA LEU A 147 -31.04 -10.81 -29.87
C LEU A 147 -31.67 -10.99 -28.46
N ASN A 148 -30.83 -11.08 -27.43
CA ASN A 148 -31.28 -11.02 -26.05
C ASN A 148 -31.48 -9.59 -25.60
N VAL A 149 -32.53 -9.35 -24.82
CA VAL A 149 -32.85 -8.02 -24.28
C VAL A 149 -31.76 -7.56 -23.31
N ARG A 150 -31.21 -6.38 -23.57
CA ARG A 150 -30.19 -5.76 -22.72
C ARG A 150 -30.72 -4.60 -21.90
N ARG A 151 -31.57 -3.77 -22.51
CA ARG A 151 -32.17 -2.59 -21.88
C ARG A 151 -33.40 -2.18 -22.66
N TYR A 152 -34.34 -1.51 -22.01
CA TYR A 152 -35.54 -0.98 -22.66
C TYR A 152 -36.01 0.29 -21.97
N THR A 153 -36.81 1.09 -22.67
CA THR A 153 -37.57 2.18 -22.06
C THR A 153 -38.90 1.68 -21.53
N GLU A 154 -39.46 2.35 -20.51
CA GLU A 154 -40.78 1.99 -19.99
C GLU A 154 -41.85 1.99 -21.08
N ARG A 155 -41.76 2.90 -22.06
CA ARG A 155 -42.68 2.95 -23.21
C ARG A 155 -42.65 1.67 -24.06
N ALA A 156 -41.53 0.95 -24.10
CA ALA A 156 -41.44 -0.32 -24.83
C ALA A 156 -42.27 -1.44 -24.19
N THR A 157 -42.51 -1.38 -22.87
CA THR A 157 -43.30 -2.39 -22.14
C THR A 157 -44.77 -2.46 -22.61
N ALA A 158 -45.29 -1.37 -23.19
CA ALA A 158 -46.64 -1.31 -23.74
C ALA A 158 -46.78 -2.06 -25.08
N LEU A 159 -45.68 -2.20 -25.83
CA LEU A 159 -45.65 -2.87 -27.14
C LEU A 159 -45.14 -4.30 -27.03
N ILE A 160 -44.19 -4.53 -26.13
CA ILE A 160 -43.56 -5.83 -25.87
C ILE A 160 -43.69 -6.07 -24.37
N SER A 161 -44.26 -7.21 -23.97
CA SER A 161 -44.51 -7.55 -22.57
C SER A 161 -43.21 -7.85 -21.81
N LEU A 162 -42.47 -6.79 -21.49
CA LEU A 162 -41.17 -6.80 -20.83
C LEU A 162 -41.32 -6.57 -19.33
N ARG A 163 -40.53 -7.29 -18.55
CA ARG A 163 -40.33 -7.09 -17.11
C ARG A 163 -38.84 -7.03 -16.81
N ASP A 164 -38.48 -6.51 -15.64
CA ASP A 164 -37.06 -6.39 -15.25
C ASP A 164 -36.34 -7.74 -15.21
N SER A 165 -37.08 -8.84 -14.94
CA SER A 165 -36.57 -10.21 -15.00
C SER A 165 -36.31 -10.74 -16.41
N ASP A 166 -36.77 -10.04 -17.45
CA ASP A 166 -36.63 -10.46 -18.86
C ASP A 166 -35.34 -9.96 -19.51
N VAL A 167 -34.53 -9.17 -18.80
CA VAL A 167 -33.18 -8.83 -19.24
C VAL A 167 -32.35 -10.12 -19.38
N GLY A 168 -31.72 -10.29 -20.54
CA GLY A 168 -30.99 -11.50 -20.93
C GLY A 168 -31.83 -12.56 -21.64
N ARG A 169 -33.16 -12.36 -21.78
CA ARG A 169 -34.02 -13.27 -22.54
C ARG A 169 -34.05 -12.95 -24.04
N PRO A 170 -34.15 -13.96 -24.92
CA PRO A 170 -34.20 -13.72 -26.36
C PRO A 170 -35.54 -13.12 -26.79
N LEU A 171 -35.51 -12.21 -27.77
CA LEU A 171 -36.68 -11.49 -28.28
C LEU A 171 -37.86 -12.41 -28.64
N ARG A 172 -37.57 -13.57 -29.23
CA ARG A 172 -38.57 -14.55 -29.70
C ARG A 172 -39.44 -15.15 -28.59
N GLU A 173 -38.99 -15.11 -27.34
CA GLU A 173 -39.74 -15.64 -26.19
C GLU A 173 -40.66 -14.60 -25.54
N LEU A 174 -40.63 -13.36 -26.02
CA LEU A 174 -41.39 -12.26 -25.48
C LEU A 174 -42.67 -12.05 -26.27
N ALA A 175 -43.78 -11.85 -25.57
CA ALA A 175 -45.05 -11.55 -26.20
C ALA A 175 -45.04 -10.10 -26.72
N THR A 176 -45.48 -9.91 -27.97
CA THR A 176 -45.58 -8.59 -28.62
C THR A 176 -46.99 -8.35 -29.14
N SER A 177 -47.46 -7.11 -29.02
CA SER A 177 -48.74 -6.66 -29.62
C SER A 177 -48.57 -6.14 -31.06
N LEU A 178 -47.33 -6.06 -31.55
CA LEU A 178 -46.98 -5.67 -32.91
C LEU A 178 -47.32 -6.80 -33.89
N GLN A 179 -48.01 -6.49 -34.98
CA GLN A 179 -48.23 -7.43 -36.08
C GLN A 179 -46.99 -7.49 -36.99
N TYR A 180 -45.87 -7.99 -36.45
CA TYR A 180 -44.58 -8.04 -37.13
C TYR A 180 -43.93 -9.44 -37.07
N PRO A 181 -44.40 -10.41 -37.88
CA PRO A 181 -43.85 -11.77 -37.86
C PRO A 181 -42.36 -11.85 -38.26
N GLU A 182 -41.92 -10.96 -39.15
CA GLU A 182 -40.54 -10.90 -39.67
C GLU A 182 -39.56 -10.15 -38.75
N LEU A 183 -40.00 -9.70 -37.56
CA LEU A 183 -39.21 -8.82 -36.69
C LEU A 183 -37.83 -9.40 -36.35
N GLU A 184 -37.78 -10.66 -35.94
CA GLU A 184 -36.52 -11.32 -35.57
C GLU A 184 -35.59 -11.48 -36.80
N GLU A 185 -36.17 -11.83 -37.95
CA GLU A 185 -35.42 -12.01 -39.19
C GLU A 185 -34.79 -10.69 -39.64
N ASP A 186 -35.56 -9.59 -39.58
CA ASP A 186 -35.05 -8.27 -39.92
C ASP A 186 -34.00 -7.78 -38.93
N ALA A 187 -34.16 -8.05 -37.63
CA ALA A 187 -33.13 -7.75 -36.63
C ALA A 187 -31.83 -8.50 -36.91
N ARG A 188 -31.92 -9.80 -37.24
CA ARG A 188 -30.78 -10.64 -37.61
C ARG A 188 -30.12 -10.17 -38.91
N LYS A 189 -30.92 -9.78 -39.91
CA LYS A 189 -30.42 -9.20 -41.17
C LYS A 189 -29.70 -7.87 -40.92
N THR A 190 -30.25 -6.98 -40.09
CA THR A 190 -29.59 -5.71 -39.74
C THR A 190 -28.27 -5.95 -39.01
N LEU A 191 -28.21 -6.93 -38.10
CA LEU A 191 -26.96 -7.29 -37.44
C LEU A 191 -25.89 -7.80 -38.43
N ALA A 192 -26.29 -8.67 -39.37
CA ALA A 192 -25.37 -9.28 -40.34
C ALA A 192 -24.93 -8.31 -41.47
N THR A 193 -25.83 -7.47 -41.95
CA THR A 193 -25.60 -6.59 -43.12
C THR A 193 -25.21 -5.16 -42.73
N LEU A 194 -25.44 -4.77 -41.47
CA LEU A 194 -25.31 -3.39 -40.98
C LEU A 194 -26.24 -2.39 -41.67
N VAL A 195 -27.22 -2.88 -42.43
CA VAL A 195 -28.24 -2.05 -43.09
C VAL A 195 -29.39 -1.83 -42.14
N ILE A 196 -29.76 -0.56 -41.96
CA ILE A 196 -30.92 -0.16 -41.15
C ILE A 196 -32.19 -0.73 -41.78
N SER A 197 -33.02 -1.38 -40.96
CA SER A 197 -34.37 -1.79 -41.35
C SER A 197 -35.37 -0.78 -40.82
N GLU A 198 -36.27 -0.29 -41.66
CA GLU A 198 -37.34 0.63 -41.27
C GLU A 198 -38.66 0.17 -41.89
N LYS A 199 -39.64 -0.15 -41.05
CA LYS A 199 -40.96 -0.63 -41.49
C LYS A 199 -42.07 0.03 -40.67
N GLN A 200 -43.17 0.36 -41.35
CA GLN A 200 -44.39 0.84 -40.69
C GLN A 200 -45.32 -0.34 -40.44
N ILE A 201 -45.61 -0.62 -39.18
CA ILE A 201 -46.34 -1.79 -38.72
C ILE A 201 -47.57 -1.36 -37.92
N THR A 202 -48.62 -2.17 -37.96
CA THR A 202 -49.81 -1.97 -37.13
C THR A 202 -49.84 -2.90 -35.91
N THR A 203 -50.54 -2.51 -34.86
CA THR A 203 -50.79 -3.34 -33.68
C THR A 203 -52.11 -4.09 -33.77
N SER A 204 -52.34 -5.03 -32.85
CA SER A 204 -53.67 -5.65 -32.64
C SER A 204 -54.79 -4.63 -32.36
N GLU A 205 -54.45 -3.44 -31.87
CA GLU A 205 -55.39 -2.35 -31.56
C GLU A 205 -55.51 -1.30 -32.69
N ASN A 206 -55.04 -1.63 -33.89
CA ASN A 206 -55.13 -0.76 -35.08
C ASN A 206 -54.40 0.59 -34.95
N ARG A 207 -53.37 0.65 -34.11
CA ARG A 207 -52.41 1.78 -34.04
C ARG A 207 -51.27 1.55 -35.04
N TRP A 208 -50.68 2.63 -35.53
CA TRP A 208 -49.56 2.59 -36.48
C TRP A 208 -48.26 2.99 -35.81
N PHE A 209 -47.22 2.18 -35.98
CA PHE A 209 -45.88 2.44 -35.47
C PHE A 209 -44.85 2.41 -36.61
N SER A 210 -43.92 3.36 -36.60
CA SER A 210 -42.69 3.26 -37.38
C SER A 210 -41.65 2.55 -36.54
N ILE A 211 -41.23 1.36 -36.99
CA ILE A 211 -40.21 0.53 -36.33
C ILE A 211 -38.92 0.69 -37.10
N ARG A 212 -37.85 1.04 -36.39
CA ARG A 212 -36.52 1.22 -36.94
C ARG A 212 -35.52 0.38 -36.18
N ILE A 213 -34.80 -0.48 -36.89
CA ILE A 213 -33.76 -1.35 -36.32
C ILE A 213 -32.41 -0.89 -36.86
N ILE A 214 -31.51 -0.52 -35.95
CA ILE A 214 -30.20 0.05 -36.26
C ILE A 214 -29.14 -0.81 -35.57
N PRO A 215 -28.01 -1.13 -36.22
CA PRO A 215 -26.91 -1.85 -35.57
C PRO A 215 -26.30 -0.98 -34.45
N TYR A 216 -26.11 -1.57 -33.27
CA TYR A 216 -25.46 -0.93 -32.14
C TYR A 216 -23.96 -1.20 -32.19
N ARG A 217 -23.15 -0.14 -32.08
CA ARG A 217 -21.70 -0.24 -31.99
C ARG A 217 -21.22 0.32 -30.66
N ARG A 218 -20.34 -0.41 -30.00
CA ARG A 218 -19.61 0.06 -28.82
C ARG A 218 -18.54 1.08 -29.22
N LEU A 219 -17.92 1.69 -28.20
CA LEU A 219 -16.82 2.66 -28.34
C LEU A 219 -15.58 2.07 -29.02
N ASP A 220 -15.36 0.75 -28.91
CA ASP A 220 -14.31 0.00 -29.60
C ASP A 220 -14.64 -0.29 -31.07
N ASN A 221 -15.74 0.26 -31.60
CA ASN A 221 -16.28 0.06 -32.94
C ASN A 221 -16.66 -1.39 -33.25
N VAL A 222 -16.83 -2.23 -32.22
CA VAL A 222 -17.36 -3.59 -32.34
C VAL A 222 -18.89 -3.53 -32.35
N ILE A 223 -19.51 -4.29 -33.25
CA ILE A 223 -20.97 -4.45 -33.29
C ILE A 223 -21.37 -5.23 -32.05
N ASP A 224 -22.27 -4.68 -31.24
CA ASP A 224 -22.62 -5.24 -29.94
C ASP A 224 -24.13 -5.47 -29.81
N GLY A 225 -24.77 -5.68 -30.97
CA GLY A 225 -26.18 -5.99 -31.10
C GLY A 225 -26.93 -4.97 -31.96
N VAL A 226 -28.21 -4.76 -31.64
CA VAL A 226 -29.11 -3.88 -32.38
C VAL A 226 -29.96 -3.04 -31.41
N VAL A 227 -30.31 -1.83 -31.85
CA VAL A 227 -31.30 -0.98 -31.19
C VAL A 227 -32.54 -0.94 -32.06
N MET A 228 -33.68 -1.25 -31.48
CA MET A 228 -34.99 -1.08 -32.09
C MET A 228 -35.69 0.11 -31.46
N THR A 229 -36.13 1.06 -32.28
CA THR A 229 -37.00 2.16 -31.88
C THR A 229 -38.38 2.00 -32.50
N MET A 230 -39.41 2.34 -31.74
CA MET A 230 -40.81 2.24 -32.13
C MET A 230 -41.48 3.58 -31.82
N VAL A 231 -41.90 4.28 -32.86
CA VAL A 231 -42.52 5.61 -32.77
C VAL A 231 -43.96 5.51 -33.24
N ASP A 232 -44.90 6.02 -32.45
CA ASP A 232 -46.31 6.09 -32.85
C ASP A 232 -46.48 7.12 -33.98
N ILE A 233 -47.03 6.68 -35.12
CA ILE A 233 -47.33 7.51 -36.30
C ILE A 233 -48.83 7.51 -36.61
N THR A 234 -49.68 7.08 -35.67
CA THR A 234 -51.13 6.96 -35.85
C THR A 234 -51.77 8.29 -36.22
N GLU A 235 -51.43 9.37 -35.50
CA GLU A 235 -51.96 10.71 -35.79
C GLU A 235 -51.49 11.21 -37.15
N THR A 236 -50.21 11.02 -37.48
CA THR A 236 -49.65 11.39 -38.78
C THR A 236 -50.35 10.65 -39.92
N LYS A 237 -50.63 9.36 -39.75
CA LYS A 237 -51.37 8.54 -40.74
C LYS A 237 -52.83 8.96 -40.88
N ALA A 238 -53.49 9.31 -39.77
CA ALA A 238 -54.85 9.82 -39.81
C ALA A 238 -54.93 11.15 -40.58
N LEU A 239 -53.98 12.06 -40.35
CA LEU A 239 -53.88 13.33 -41.04
C LEU A 239 -53.55 13.15 -42.53
N GLU A 240 -52.63 12.24 -42.88
CA GLU A 240 -52.31 11.92 -44.28
C GLU A 240 -53.56 11.39 -45.01
N SER A 241 -54.33 10.50 -44.37
CA SER A 241 -55.55 9.95 -44.96
C SER A 241 -56.66 11.00 -45.11
N SER A 242 -56.81 11.94 -44.18
CA SER A 242 -57.83 12.99 -44.28
C SER A 242 -57.49 14.01 -45.37
N LEU A 243 -56.22 14.40 -45.48
CA LEU A 243 -55.74 15.27 -46.55
C LEU A 243 -55.91 14.63 -47.93
N ARG A 244 -55.59 13.33 -48.07
CA ARG A 244 -55.84 12.62 -49.35
C ARG A 244 -57.31 12.62 -49.74
N LYS A 245 -58.23 12.41 -48.78
CA LYS A 245 -59.67 12.42 -49.02
C LYS A 245 -60.24 13.81 -49.33
N ALA A 246 -59.64 14.88 -48.80
CA ALA A 246 -60.06 16.26 -49.08
C ALA A 246 -59.57 16.78 -50.44
N ASN A 247 -58.53 16.16 -51.00
CA ASN A 247 -57.94 16.50 -52.30
C ASN A 247 -58.43 15.60 -53.45
N THR A 248 -59.41 14.72 -53.19
CA THR A 248 -60.09 13.87 -54.18
C THR A 248 -61.56 14.27 -54.25
#